data_AF-A0A3P7T9Q8-F1
#
_entry.id   AF-A0A3P7T9Q8-F1
#
_cell.length_a   1.000
_cell.length_b   1.000
_cell.length_c   1.000
_cell.angle_alpha   90.00
_cell.angle_beta   90.00
_cell.angle_gamma   90.00
#
_symmetry.space_group_name_H-M   'P 1'
#
loop_
_entity.id
_entity.type
_entity.pdbx_description
1 polymer ?
#
loop_
_entity_poly.entity_id
_entity_poly.type
_entity_poly.pdbx_seq_one_letter_code
_entity_poly.pdbx_strand_id
1 'polypeptide(L)'
;MCLAPNFIWLVNTLVKRTKLCGDENCTEKLFESKVNRIDKINHELFLNPSADDIINVYAIKFSDRTDLIEGSLSRDPGKRGNFFLLHIHLGEYVQFLKNAILSNKTMFVVSAEPSDINGIPSKEKLIGIKSALPELIKDYEVYSERYSNAENIPPLPKIDYAALGYNPDEKGDYIFLSFA
;
A
#
# COMPACT_ATOMS: atom_id res chain seq x y z
N MET A 1 17.45 -25.88 48.94
CA MET A 1 16.66 -26.47 47.84
C MET A 1 16.07 -25.30 47.05
N CYS A 2 16.76 -24.86 46.00
CA CYS A 2 16.34 -23.69 45.23
C CYS A 2 15.39 -24.12 44.12
N LEU A 3 14.15 -23.63 44.18
CA LEU A 3 13.12 -23.76 43.17
C LEU A 3 13.58 -23.07 41.88
N ALA A 4 13.68 -23.82 40.79
CA ALA A 4 13.91 -23.28 39.46
C ALA A 4 12.67 -22.50 39.00
N PRO A 5 12.80 -21.29 38.42
CA PRO A 5 11.67 -20.57 37.87
C PRO A 5 11.31 -21.13 36.49
N ASN A 6 10.01 -21.33 36.30
CA ASN A 6 9.37 -21.71 35.05
C ASN A 6 9.82 -20.83 33.88
N PHE A 7 10.35 -21.48 32.84
CA PHE A 7 10.67 -20.89 31.55
C PHE A 7 9.36 -20.70 30.76
N ILE A 8 8.71 -19.55 30.92
CA ILE A 8 7.58 -19.14 30.09
C ILE A 8 8.16 -18.65 28.75
N TRP A 9 8.07 -19.48 27.72
CA TRP A 9 8.32 -19.08 26.34
C TRP A 9 7.23 -18.07 25.92
N LEU A 10 7.59 -16.78 25.94
CA LEU A 10 6.87 -15.73 25.24
C LEU A 10 6.96 -15.99 23.74
N VAL A 11 5.89 -16.56 23.18
CA VAL A 11 5.67 -16.61 21.74
C VAL A 11 5.33 -15.20 21.28
N ASN A 12 6.36 -14.39 20.98
CA ASN A 12 6.16 -13.19 20.18
C ASN A 12 5.74 -13.65 18.77
N THR A 13 4.44 -13.63 18.50
CA THR A 13 3.93 -13.66 17.12
C THR A 13 4.48 -12.41 16.42
N LEU A 14 5.62 -12.57 15.74
CA LEU A 14 6.18 -11.57 14.84
C LEU A 14 5.10 -11.22 13.82
N VAL A 15 4.56 -10.01 13.91
CA VAL A 15 3.62 -9.47 12.92
C VAL A 15 4.35 -9.47 11.58
N LYS A 16 3.94 -10.35 10.67
CA LYS A 16 4.53 -10.44 9.33
C LYS A 16 4.38 -9.09 8.63
N ARG A 17 5.42 -8.62 7.96
CA ARG A 17 5.30 -7.45 7.07
C ARG A 17 4.33 -7.77 5.94
N THR A 18 3.46 -6.84 5.59
CA THR A 18 2.44 -7.04 4.55
C THR A 18 2.40 -5.86 3.61
N LYS A 19 1.82 -6.09 2.43
CA LYS A 19 1.54 -5.10 1.38
C LYS A 19 0.17 -5.39 0.79
N LEU A 20 -0.47 -4.38 0.20
CA LEU A 20 -1.74 -4.52 -0.52
C LEU A 20 -1.50 -4.65 -2.02
N CYS A 21 -2.06 -5.70 -2.62
CA CYS A 21 -1.98 -6.00 -4.05
C CYS A 21 -3.38 -6.11 -4.68
N GLY A 22 -3.45 -6.04 -6.01
CA GLY A 22 -4.71 -6.20 -6.75
C GLY A 22 -5.17 -7.66 -6.87
N ASP A 23 -4.22 -8.60 -6.79
CA ASP A 23 -4.47 -10.05 -6.74
C ASP A 23 -3.53 -10.72 -5.71
N GLU A 24 -3.77 -12.01 -5.45
CA GLU A 24 -2.99 -12.83 -4.49
C GLU A 24 -1.50 -12.97 -4.86
N ASN A 25 -1.14 -12.73 -6.12
CA ASN A 25 0.21 -12.92 -6.65
C ASN A 25 0.98 -11.61 -6.82
N CYS A 26 0.33 -10.46 -6.63
CA CYS A 26 0.80 -9.11 -6.98
C CYS A 26 1.16 -8.97 -8.47
N THR A 27 0.34 -9.55 -9.35
CA THR A 27 0.50 -9.48 -10.80
C THR A 27 -0.36 -8.40 -11.45
N GLU A 28 -1.51 -8.06 -10.86
CA GLU A 28 -2.38 -6.98 -11.30
C GLU A 28 -1.66 -5.63 -11.14
N LYS A 29 -1.55 -4.89 -12.24
CA LYS A 29 -1.09 -3.50 -12.23
C LYS A 29 -2.17 -2.61 -11.63
N LEU A 30 -1.87 -1.94 -10.52
CA LEU A 30 -2.78 -1.04 -9.83
C LEU A 30 -2.92 0.30 -10.57
N PHE A 31 -1.80 0.88 -10.98
CA PHE A 31 -1.73 2.11 -11.77
C PHE A 31 -0.34 2.28 -12.39
N GLU A 32 -0.19 3.29 -13.25
CA GLU A 32 1.08 3.72 -13.80
C GLU A 32 1.37 5.15 -13.35
N SER A 33 2.62 5.50 -13.10
CA SER A 33 2.98 6.90 -12.83
C SER A 33 4.34 7.24 -13.38
N LYS A 34 4.48 8.49 -13.84
CA LYS A 34 5.77 9.05 -14.24
C LYS A 34 6.63 9.35 -13.01
N VAL A 35 7.93 9.20 -13.19
CA VAL A 35 8.91 9.59 -12.18
C VAL A 35 8.93 11.11 -12.04
N ASN A 36 8.70 11.59 -10.82
CA ASN A 36 8.77 13.00 -10.44
C ASN A 36 10.14 13.37 -9.85
N ARG A 37 10.85 12.40 -9.27
CA ARG A 37 12.15 12.63 -8.62
C ARG A 37 13.11 11.48 -8.85
N ILE A 38 14.35 11.84 -9.18
CA ILE A 38 15.42 10.91 -9.50
C ILE A 38 16.44 10.96 -8.35
N ASP A 39 16.20 10.15 -7.33
CA ASP A 39 17.18 9.90 -6.28
C ASP A 39 17.71 8.48 -6.43
N LYS A 40 19.04 8.34 -6.50
CA LYS A 40 19.67 7.02 -6.55
C LYS A 40 19.67 6.42 -5.14
N ILE A 41 18.98 5.29 -4.97
CA ILE A 41 18.94 4.52 -3.74
C ILE A 41 19.88 3.33 -3.88
N ASN A 42 20.83 3.23 -2.96
CA ASN A 42 21.80 2.14 -2.90
C ASN A 42 21.31 1.03 -1.97
N HIS A 43 20.20 0.39 -2.33
CA HIS A 43 19.64 -0.75 -1.61
C HIS A 43 19.10 -1.76 -2.61
N GLU A 44 19.35 -3.05 -2.40
CA GLU A 44 19.06 -4.13 -3.37
C GLU A 44 17.58 -4.24 -3.75
N LEU A 45 16.69 -3.97 -2.78
CA LEU A 45 15.24 -3.98 -3.00
C LEU A 45 14.73 -2.78 -3.82
N PHE A 46 15.54 -1.75 -4.06
CA PHE A 46 15.11 -0.55 -4.77
C PHE A 46 15.56 -0.57 -6.23
N LEU A 47 14.65 -0.16 -7.10
CA LEU A 47 15.01 0.17 -8.47
C LEU A 47 15.34 1.65 -8.57
N ASN A 48 16.29 1.96 -9.44
CA ASN A 48 16.72 3.32 -9.70
C ASN A 48 16.11 3.78 -11.04
N PRO A 49 15.09 4.65 -11.01
CA PRO A 49 14.52 5.21 -12.23
C PRO A 49 15.46 6.25 -12.86
N SER A 50 15.27 6.48 -14.16
CA SER A 50 15.83 7.60 -14.91
C SER A 50 14.79 8.70 -15.11
N ALA A 51 15.20 9.84 -15.67
CA ALA A 51 14.25 10.85 -16.15
C ALA A 51 13.28 10.23 -17.16
N ASP A 52 12.02 10.65 -17.10
CA ASP A 52 10.93 10.19 -17.97
C ASP A 52 10.55 8.70 -17.86
N ASP A 53 11.16 7.94 -16.94
CA ASP A 53 10.74 6.56 -16.68
C ASP A 53 9.27 6.54 -16.18
N ILE A 54 8.55 5.50 -16.60
CA ILE A 54 7.21 5.16 -16.12
C ILE A 54 7.34 3.95 -15.19
N ILE A 55 6.72 4.05 -14.02
CA ILE A 55 6.65 2.98 -13.03
C ILE A 55 5.26 2.34 -13.13
N ASN A 56 5.22 1.04 -13.39
CA ASN A 56 4.04 0.20 -13.24
C ASN A 56 3.95 -0.24 -11.78
N VAL A 57 2.92 0.18 -11.05
CA VAL A 57 2.76 -0.11 -9.61
C VAL A 57 1.89 -1.34 -9.40
N TYR A 58 2.32 -2.25 -8.52
CA TYR A 58 1.66 -3.52 -8.25
C TYR A 58 1.33 -3.74 -6.77
N ALA A 59 2.03 -3.05 -5.87
CA ALA A 59 1.70 -3.08 -4.45
C ALA A 59 1.88 -1.73 -3.77
N ILE A 60 1.03 -1.47 -2.78
CA ILE A 60 1.00 -0.24 -1.97
C ILE A 60 0.85 -0.59 -0.48
N LYS A 61 0.91 0.44 0.37
CA LYS A 61 0.55 0.36 1.81
C LYS A 61 1.30 -0.77 2.53
N PHE A 62 2.63 -0.72 2.48
CA PHE A 62 3.47 -1.64 3.25
C PHE A 62 3.24 -1.39 4.74
N SER A 63 3.06 -2.46 5.53
CA SER A 63 2.70 -2.34 6.95
C SER A 63 3.79 -1.71 7.81
N ASP A 64 5.04 -1.80 7.38
CA ASP A 64 6.20 -1.17 8.02
C ASP A 64 6.57 0.19 7.40
N ARG A 65 6.15 0.47 6.16
CA ARG A 65 6.54 1.64 5.37
C ARG A 65 5.44 2.12 4.43
N THR A 66 4.51 2.93 4.93
CA THR A 66 3.39 3.47 4.14
C THR A 66 3.79 4.45 3.05
N ASP A 67 5.07 4.84 3.00
CA ASP A 67 5.67 5.68 1.98
C ASP A 67 6.30 4.88 0.82
N LEU A 68 6.27 3.55 0.87
CA LEU A 68 6.77 2.66 -0.18
C LEU A 68 5.68 2.13 -1.10
N ILE A 69 6.07 1.92 -2.35
CA ILE A 69 5.34 1.20 -3.37
C ILE A 69 6.25 0.19 -4.03
N GLU A 70 5.68 -0.91 -4.53
CA GLU A 70 6.40 -1.88 -5.36
C GLU A 70 5.96 -1.74 -6.80
N GLY A 71 6.94 -1.70 -7.69
CA GLY A 71 6.70 -1.53 -9.12
C GLY A 71 7.73 -2.22 -9.99
N SER A 72 7.53 -2.10 -11.30
CA SER A 72 8.57 -2.28 -12.30
C SER A 72 8.69 -1.04 -13.17
N LEU A 73 9.87 -0.82 -13.74
CA LEU A 73 10.05 0.22 -14.74
C LEU A 73 9.48 -0.30 -16.07
N SER A 74 8.76 0.52 -16.84
CA SER A 74 8.17 0.08 -18.11
C SER A 74 9.21 -0.42 -19.12
N ARG A 75 10.45 0.06 -19.04
CA ARG A 75 11.59 -0.43 -19.84
C ARG A 75 12.12 -1.80 -19.43
N ASP A 76 11.79 -2.28 -18.23
CA ASP A 76 12.23 -3.56 -17.67
C ASP A 76 11.11 -4.18 -16.81
N PRO A 77 9.99 -4.60 -17.44
CA PRO A 77 8.79 -5.01 -16.71
C PRO A 77 8.99 -6.29 -15.89
N GLY A 78 9.99 -7.11 -16.22
CA GLY A 78 10.34 -8.35 -15.51
C GLY A 78 11.08 -8.12 -14.19
N LYS A 79 11.60 -6.91 -13.96
CA LYS A 79 12.31 -6.56 -12.72
C LYS A 79 11.41 -5.78 -11.78
N ARG A 80 11.15 -6.34 -10.61
CA ARG A 80 10.42 -5.70 -9.51
C ARG A 80 11.36 -5.00 -8.54
N GLY A 81 10.86 -3.96 -7.89
CA GLY A 81 11.46 -3.41 -6.68
C GLY A 81 10.69 -2.22 -6.14
N ASN A 82 11.20 -1.67 -5.06
CA ASN A 82 10.57 -0.62 -4.29
C ASN A 82 10.92 0.76 -4.85
N PHE A 83 9.96 1.68 -4.69
CA PHE A 83 10.12 3.11 -4.90
C PHE A 83 9.46 3.84 -3.73
N PHE A 84 9.93 5.04 -3.42
CA PHE A 84 9.18 5.93 -2.54
C PHE A 84 8.02 6.56 -3.29
N LEU A 85 6.89 6.80 -2.62
CA LEU A 85 5.78 7.57 -3.18
C LEU A 85 6.22 8.97 -3.65
N LEU A 86 7.22 9.57 -3.00
CA LEU A 86 7.80 10.85 -3.41
C LEU A 86 8.57 10.80 -4.75
N HIS A 87 8.87 9.60 -5.28
CA HIS A 87 9.51 9.43 -6.58
C HIS A 87 8.52 9.49 -7.74
N ILE A 88 7.22 9.36 -7.49
CA ILE A 88 6.19 9.37 -8.52
C ILE A 88 5.39 10.67 -8.52
N HIS A 89 4.73 10.96 -9.62
CA HIS A 89 3.68 11.97 -9.64
C HIS A 89 2.48 11.47 -8.83
N LEU A 90 2.12 12.19 -7.76
CA LEU A 90 1.09 11.74 -6.81
C LEU A 90 -0.32 11.69 -7.41
N GLY A 91 -0.60 12.45 -8.47
CA GLY A 91 -1.93 12.51 -9.09
C GLY A 91 -2.48 11.13 -9.48
N GLU A 92 -1.65 10.28 -10.06
CA GLU A 92 -2.05 8.92 -10.47
C GLU A 92 -2.36 8.02 -9.26
N TYR A 93 -1.60 8.18 -8.17
CA TYR A 93 -1.85 7.46 -6.93
C TYR A 93 -3.15 7.92 -6.26
N VAL A 94 -3.40 9.24 -6.22
CA VAL A 94 -4.65 9.80 -5.70
C VAL A 94 -5.85 9.35 -6.52
N GLN A 95 -5.73 9.33 -7.85
CA GLN A 95 -6.78 8.85 -8.74
C GLN A 95 -7.05 7.35 -8.53
N PHE A 96 -5.99 6.54 -8.36
CA PHE A 96 -6.12 5.13 -8.01
C PHE A 96 -6.88 4.95 -6.69
N LEU A 97 -6.49 5.66 -5.61
CA LEU A 97 -7.14 5.57 -4.30
C LEU A 97 -8.62 5.94 -4.40
N LYS A 98 -8.95 7.03 -5.10
CA LYS A 98 -10.33 7.45 -5.34
C LYS A 98 -11.14 6.37 -6.03
N ASN A 99 -10.63 5.83 -7.14
CA ASN A 99 -11.32 4.80 -7.91
C ASN A 99 -11.49 3.51 -7.11
N ALA A 100 -10.45 3.07 -6.39
CA ALA A 100 -10.49 1.89 -5.53
C ALA A 100 -11.56 2.04 -4.44
N ILE A 101 -11.67 3.21 -3.80
CA ILE A 101 -12.71 3.49 -2.80
C ILE A 101 -14.10 3.48 -3.41
N LEU A 102 -14.33 4.22 -4.50
CA LEU A 102 -15.65 4.36 -5.13
C LEU A 102 -16.19 3.04 -5.69
N SER A 103 -15.29 2.18 -6.18
CA SER A 103 -15.64 0.82 -6.65
C SER A 103 -15.62 -0.24 -5.56
N ASN A 104 -15.25 0.14 -4.32
CA ASN A 104 -14.95 -0.76 -3.22
C ASN A 104 -14.05 -1.95 -3.62
N LYS A 105 -12.97 -1.65 -4.36
CA LYS A 105 -12.06 -2.66 -4.93
C LYS A 105 -11.58 -3.64 -3.86
N THR A 106 -11.68 -4.94 -4.15
CA THR A 106 -11.06 -5.99 -3.35
C THR A 106 -9.54 -5.93 -3.48
N MET A 107 -8.85 -5.91 -2.35
CA MET A 107 -7.40 -5.85 -2.23
C MET A 107 -6.89 -7.07 -1.45
N PHE A 108 -5.74 -7.60 -1.85
CA PHE A 108 -5.14 -8.78 -1.24
C PHE A 108 -4.00 -8.36 -0.32
N VAL A 109 -4.06 -8.81 0.92
CA VAL A 109 -3.01 -8.60 1.92
C VAL A 109 -1.98 -9.70 1.73
N VAL A 110 -0.81 -9.34 1.22
CA VAL A 110 0.26 -10.28 0.84
C VAL A 110 1.47 -10.04 1.72
N SER A 111 2.18 -11.11 2.10
CA SER A 111 3.46 -11.03 2.81
C SER A 111 4.48 -10.19 2.03
N ALA A 112 5.15 -9.28 2.72
CA ALA A 112 6.22 -8.45 2.20
C ALA A 112 7.61 -8.97 2.62
N GLU A 113 7.69 -10.14 3.24
CA GLU A 113 8.97 -10.64 3.75
C GLU A 113 9.91 -11.08 2.62
N PRO A 114 11.20 -10.68 2.65
CA PRO A 114 12.17 -11.04 1.61
C PRO A 114 12.32 -12.55 1.40
N SER A 115 12.14 -13.35 2.46
CA SER A 115 12.14 -14.82 2.39
C SER A 115 11.07 -15.37 1.45
N ASP A 116 9.98 -14.64 1.31
CA ASP A 116 8.80 -15.02 0.53
C ASP A 116 8.87 -14.47 -0.90
N ILE A 117 9.75 -13.50 -1.13
CA ILE A 117 10.02 -12.87 -2.44
C ILE A 117 11.05 -13.69 -3.24
N ASN A 118 12.00 -14.34 -2.57
CA ASN A 118 13.16 -15.01 -3.20
C ASN A 118 12.93 -16.49 -3.56
N GLY A 119 11.69 -16.87 -3.91
CA GLY A 119 11.42 -18.17 -4.55
C GLY A 119 11.45 -19.40 -3.65
N ILE A 120 11.55 -19.23 -2.33
CA ILE A 120 11.13 -20.27 -1.39
C ILE A 120 9.65 -20.01 -1.13
N PRO A 121 8.72 -20.91 -1.51
CA PRO A 121 7.32 -20.71 -1.22
C PRO A 121 7.15 -20.77 0.29
N SER A 122 7.09 -19.60 0.94
CA SER A 122 6.50 -19.54 2.26
C SER A 122 5.04 -19.95 2.07
N LYS A 123 4.60 -20.91 2.88
CA LYS A 123 3.28 -21.54 2.76
C LYS A 123 2.10 -20.58 2.92
N GLU A 124 2.37 -19.29 3.14
CA GLU A 124 1.38 -18.28 3.56
C GLU A 124 1.72 -16.90 2.96
N LYS A 125 1.92 -16.82 1.63
CA LYS A 125 2.09 -15.55 0.93
C LYS A 125 0.83 -14.68 1.05
N LEU A 126 -0.35 -15.26 0.87
CA LEU A 126 -1.63 -14.57 1.07
C LEU A 126 -2.01 -14.59 2.55
N ILE A 127 -2.11 -13.42 3.17
CA ILE A 127 -2.48 -13.25 4.58
C ILE A 127 -3.98 -13.02 4.74
N GLY A 128 -4.61 -12.35 3.77
CA GLY A 128 -6.04 -12.08 3.81
C GLY A 128 -6.52 -11.21 2.66
N ILE A 129 -7.78 -10.81 2.74
CA ILE A 129 -8.46 -9.96 1.75
C ILE A 129 -9.08 -8.79 2.50
N LYS A 130 -8.98 -7.59 1.92
CA LYS A 130 -9.60 -6.37 2.43
C LYS A 130 -10.37 -5.66 1.33
N SER A 131 -11.45 -5.00 1.70
CA SER A 131 -12.10 -4.02 0.84
C SER A 131 -11.34 -2.70 0.89
N ALA A 132 -11.23 -2.00 -0.25
CA ALA A 132 -10.63 -0.67 -0.32
C ALA A 132 -11.33 0.34 0.60
N LEU A 133 -12.62 0.15 0.85
CA LEU A 133 -13.39 0.84 1.87
C LEU A 133 -13.51 -0.08 3.10
N PRO A 134 -13.11 0.34 4.31
CA PRO A 134 -12.56 1.65 4.69
C PRO A 134 -11.03 1.77 4.55
N GLU A 135 -10.34 0.70 4.15
CA GLU A 135 -8.88 0.55 4.24
C GLU A 135 -8.04 1.70 3.64
N LEU A 136 -8.53 2.34 2.58
CA LEU A 136 -7.82 3.35 1.81
C LEU A 136 -8.32 4.78 2.05
N ILE A 137 -9.34 5.00 2.91
CA ILE A 137 -9.91 6.33 3.16
C ILE A 137 -8.84 7.32 3.64
N LYS A 138 -8.14 6.95 4.71
CA LYS A 138 -7.10 7.80 5.32
C LYS A 138 -5.97 8.11 4.34
N ASP A 139 -5.59 7.13 3.52
CA ASP A 139 -4.56 7.31 2.50
C ASP A 139 -5.06 8.31 1.45
N TYR A 140 -6.30 8.20 0.98
CA TYR A 140 -6.89 9.17 0.04
C TYR A 140 -6.92 10.58 0.63
N GLU A 141 -7.42 10.75 1.86
CA GLU A 141 -7.50 12.06 2.52
C GLU A 141 -6.11 12.72 2.62
N VAL A 142 -5.11 11.98 3.09
CA VAL A 142 -3.73 12.50 3.24
C VAL A 142 -3.09 12.81 1.90
N TYR A 143 -3.17 11.91 0.92
CA TYR A 143 -2.45 12.08 -0.35
C TYR A 143 -3.16 13.03 -1.31
N SER A 144 -4.50 13.15 -1.25
CA SER A 144 -5.23 14.15 -2.03
C SER A 144 -4.88 15.58 -1.60
N GLU A 145 -4.80 15.82 -0.28
CA GLU A 145 -4.35 17.12 0.25
C GLU A 145 -2.90 17.42 -0.12
N ARG A 146 -1.99 16.45 0.05
CA ARG A 146 -0.58 16.60 -0.34
C ARG A 146 -0.43 16.91 -1.82
N TYR A 147 -1.20 16.23 -2.68
CA TYR A 147 -1.20 16.46 -4.11
C TYR A 147 -1.70 17.86 -4.46
N SER A 148 -2.83 18.30 -3.91
CA SER A 148 -3.35 19.65 -4.12
C SER A 148 -2.34 20.73 -3.74
N ASN A 149 -1.66 20.55 -2.59
CA ASN A 149 -0.64 21.48 -2.11
C ASN A 149 0.62 21.47 -2.99
N ALA A 150 1.07 20.30 -3.44
CA ALA A 150 2.27 20.17 -4.28
C ALA A 150 2.09 20.78 -5.67
N GLU A 151 0.91 20.60 -6.28
CA GLU A 151 0.59 21.12 -7.62
C GLU A 151 -0.01 22.54 -7.60
N ASN A 152 -0.16 23.14 -6.41
CA ASN A 152 -0.81 24.44 -6.22
C ASN A 152 -2.19 24.54 -6.89
N ILE A 153 -3.00 23.47 -6.76
CA ILE A 153 -4.37 23.39 -7.26
C ILE A 153 -5.37 23.46 -6.10
N PRO A 154 -6.64 23.82 -6.37
CA PRO A 154 -7.68 23.74 -5.35
C PRO A 154 -7.77 22.34 -4.71
N PRO A 155 -8.20 22.24 -3.44
CA PRO A 155 -8.45 20.97 -2.79
C PRO A 155 -9.37 20.09 -3.64
N LEU A 156 -9.00 18.82 -3.82
CA LEU A 156 -9.82 17.86 -4.54
C LEU A 156 -11.17 17.64 -3.82
N PRO A 157 -12.26 17.34 -4.56
CA PRO A 157 -13.54 17.01 -3.95
C PRO A 157 -13.42 15.84 -2.96
N LYS A 158 -13.96 16.03 -1.76
CA LYS A 158 -14.08 14.96 -0.76
C LYS A 158 -15.05 13.90 -1.25
N ILE A 159 -14.79 12.65 -0.88
CA ILE A 159 -15.72 11.55 -1.12
C ILE A 159 -16.78 11.59 -0.04
N ASP A 160 -18.06 11.50 -0.43
CA ASP A 160 -19.17 11.34 0.52
C ASP A 160 -19.21 9.89 1.01
N TYR A 161 -18.46 9.58 2.07
CA TYR A 161 -18.40 8.24 2.63
C TYR A 161 -19.73 7.79 3.23
N ALA A 162 -20.57 8.74 3.71
CA ALA A 162 -21.89 8.43 4.24
C ALA A 162 -22.82 7.93 3.14
N ALA A 163 -22.74 8.50 1.94
CA ALA A 163 -23.44 7.98 0.75
C ALA A 163 -22.97 6.57 0.35
N LEU A 164 -21.77 6.14 0.78
CA LEU A 164 -21.25 4.79 0.61
C LEU A 164 -21.55 3.86 1.81
N GLY A 165 -22.30 4.33 2.82
CA GLY A 165 -22.67 3.57 4.01
C GLY A 165 -21.63 3.57 5.14
N TYR A 166 -20.59 4.40 5.05
CA TYR A 166 -19.52 4.49 6.04
C TYR A 166 -19.58 5.79 6.81
N ASN A 167 -19.51 5.68 8.14
CA ASN A 167 -19.51 6.83 9.04
C ASN A 167 -18.32 6.74 9.99
N PRO A 168 -17.71 7.89 10.37
CA PRO A 168 -16.65 7.88 11.36
C PRO A 168 -17.22 7.47 12.73
N ASP A 169 -16.51 6.60 13.43
CA ASP A 169 -16.76 6.29 14.83
C ASP A 169 -16.24 7.42 15.74
N GLU A 170 -16.34 7.22 17.06
CA GLU A 170 -15.86 8.20 18.05
C GLU A 170 -14.35 8.47 17.98
N LYS A 171 -13.57 7.58 17.34
CA LYS A 171 -12.13 7.71 17.12
C LYS A 171 -11.80 8.32 15.75
N GLY A 172 -12.79 8.54 14.90
CA GLY A 172 -12.63 8.99 13.52
C GLY A 172 -12.33 7.87 12.53
N ASP A 173 -12.40 6.60 12.95
CA ASP A 173 -12.25 5.45 12.07
C ASP A 173 -13.59 5.16 11.37
N TYR A 174 -13.57 5.01 10.05
CA TYR A 174 -14.80 4.80 9.29
C TYR A 174 -15.27 3.35 9.40
N ILE A 175 -16.50 3.18 9.89
CA ILE A 175 -17.16 1.89 10.04
C ILE A 175 -18.40 1.81 9.14
N PHE A 176 -18.69 0.62 8.63
CA PHE A 176 -19.93 0.37 7.91
C PHE A 176 -21.07 0.32 8.92
N LEU A 177 -22.03 1.24 8.81
CA LEU A 177 -23.26 1.16 9.58
C LEU A 177 -24.29 0.43 8.73
N SER A 178 -24.52 -0.85 9.02
CA SER A 178 -25.74 -1.50 8.54
C SER A 178 -26.91 -0.86 9.28
N PHE A 179 -27.70 -0.03 8.61
CA PHE A 179 -29.02 0.32 9.11
C PHE A 179 -29.83 -0.99 9.15
N ALA A 180 -30.18 -1.42 10.37
CA ALA A 180 -31.13 -2.51 10.61
C ALA A 180 -32.56 -2.04 10.31
#